data_AF-A0A2E6ZAC9-F1
#
_entry.id   AF-A0A2E6ZAC9-F1
#
_cell.length_a   1.000
_cell.length_b   1.000
_cell.length_c   1.000
_cell.angle_alpha   90.00
_cell.angle_beta   90.00
_cell.angle_gamma   90.00
#
_symmetry.space_group_name_H-M   'P 1'
#
loop_
_entity.id
_entity.type
_entity.pdbx_description
1 polymer ?
#
loop_
_entity_poly.entity_id
_entity_poly.type
_entity_poly.pdbx_seq_one_letter_code
_entity_poly.pdbx_strand_id
1 'polypeptide(L)'
;MDKLNSNAPIYPADELRTPVNVLAPDQRNFHFSVTSIEVLYAQISQCSLNAIVPEDIRVQFDTARNLFLHSFYVYRFYVVAESQVLTTLELALRECIGDKTLAVFQKKLKANGVHFTKGLRLYLEYLAQHQLIRNEDFPRWHRRNRMAAEDAYRDKIFKLMDEQGLEEYELDESEIDESAFDVEWDYVKVLCETLPKIRNIHSHGSTMLHNRVSLSFVNVSIIINKMYERTASENK
;
A
#
# COMPACT_ATOMS: atom_id res chain seq x y z
N MET A 1 -20.99 -22.77 -20.13
CA MET A 1 -21.84 -23.22 -19.01
C MET A 1 -20.92 -23.95 -18.05
N ASP A 2 -20.19 -23.20 -17.24
CA ASP A 2 -19.27 -23.80 -16.25
C ASP A 2 -20.04 -24.14 -14.98
N LYS A 3 -19.75 -25.32 -14.46
CA LYS A 3 -20.27 -25.83 -13.21
C LYS A 3 -19.83 -24.90 -12.08
N LEU A 4 -20.73 -24.01 -11.65
CA LEU A 4 -20.64 -23.34 -10.36
C LEU A 4 -20.49 -24.42 -9.30
N ASN A 5 -19.35 -24.41 -8.63
CA ASN A 5 -19.04 -25.29 -7.52
C ASN A 5 -20.06 -25.00 -6.41
N SER A 6 -21.08 -25.84 -6.25
CA SER A 6 -22.27 -25.59 -5.41
C SER A 6 -22.00 -25.54 -3.90
N ASN A 7 -20.73 -25.58 -3.49
CA ASN A 7 -20.27 -25.60 -2.09
C ASN A 7 -19.42 -24.38 -1.70
N ALA A 8 -19.31 -23.35 -2.55
CA ALA A 8 -18.62 -22.12 -2.15
C ALA A 8 -19.43 -21.39 -1.06
N PRO A 9 -18.81 -20.94 0.05
CA PRO A 9 -19.51 -20.16 1.06
C PRO A 9 -20.10 -18.90 0.43
N ILE A 10 -21.41 -18.71 0.60
CA ILE A 10 -22.10 -17.51 0.17
C ILE A 10 -21.83 -16.42 1.22
N TYR A 11 -21.17 -15.34 0.81
CA TYR A 11 -20.94 -14.19 1.67
C TYR A 11 -22.06 -13.16 1.48
N PRO A 12 -22.89 -12.86 2.51
CA PRO A 12 -23.97 -11.87 2.37
C PRO A 12 -23.49 -10.46 1.95
N ALA A 13 -22.21 -10.18 2.15
CA ALA A 13 -21.56 -8.93 1.75
C ALA A 13 -21.30 -8.81 0.24
N ASP A 14 -21.40 -9.90 -0.52
CA ASP A 14 -21.25 -9.86 -1.97
C ASP A 14 -22.54 -9.41 -2.68
N GLU A 15 -23.67 -9.41 -1.98
CA GLU A 15 -24.94 -8.84 -2.45
C GLU A 15 -25.15 -7.41 -1.91
N LEU A 16 -26.12 -6.70 -2.48
CA LEU A 16 -26.54 -5.40 -1.96
C LEU A 16 -27.09 -5.56 -0.55
N ARG A 17 -26.36 -5.03 0.43
CA ARG A 17 -26.77 -5.02 1.84
C ARG A 17 -28.10 -4.27 2.01
N THR A 18 -28.93 -4.79 2.91
CA THR A 18 -30.17 -4.13 3.34
C THR A 18 -29.92 -3.26 4.57
N PRO A 19 -30.82 -2.33 4.90
CA PRO A 19 -30.72 -1.57 6.16
C PRO A 19 -30.63 -2.45 7.41
N VAL A 20 -31.08 -3.71 7.34
CA VAL A 20 -31.04 -4.66 8.47
C VAL A 20 -29.65 -5.25 8.66
N ASN A 21 -28.89 -5.49 7.57
CA ASN A 21 -27.63 -6.24 7.63
C ASN A 21 -26.40 -5.42 7.19
N VAL A 22 -26.55 -4.13 6.91
CA VAL A 22 -25.45 -3.24 6.44
C VAL A 22 -24.30 -3.12 7.45
N LEU A 23 -24.57 -3.28 8.75
CA LEU A 23 -23.56 -3.28 9.81
C LEU A 23 -23.12 -4.69 10.24
N ALA A 24 -23.59 -5.75 9.59
CA ALA A 24 -23.12 -7.09 9.90
C ALA A 24 -21.70 -7.29 9.35
N PRO A 25 -20.72 -7.73 10.17
CA PRO A 25 -19.35 -7.87 9.74
C PRO A 25 -19.22 -8.88 8.61
N ASP A 26 -18.27 -8.65 7.71
CA ASP A 26 -17.92 -9.62 6.68
C ASP A 26 -17.05 -10.73 7.28
N GLN A 27 -17.50 -11.98 7.15
CA GLN A 27 -16.84 -13.12 7.78
C GLN A 27 -15.39 -13.32 7.31
N ARG A 28 -15.06 -12.84 6.09
CA ARG A 28 -13.70 -12.92 5.54
C ARG A 28 -12.67 -12.22 6.40
N ASN A 29 -13.05 -11.18 7.15
CA ASN A 29 -12.15 -10.46 8.05
C ASN A 29 -11.61 -11.34 9.19
N PHE A 30 -12.41 -12.28 9.69
CA PHE A 30 -12.02 -13.13 10.82
C PHE A 30 -10.92 -14.13 10.44
N HIS A 31 -10.82 -14.55 9.17
CA HIS A 31 -9.72 -15.38 8.68
C HIS A 31 -8.35 -14.69 8.77
N PHE A 32 -8.34 -13.36 8.92
CA PHE A 32 -7.13 -12.55 9.02
C PHE A 32 -7.03 -11.83 10.36
N SER A 33 -7.65 -12.38 11.42
CA SER A 33 -7.61 -11.85 12.79
C SER A 33 -8.13 -10.41 12.93
N VAL A 34 -8.90 -9.92 11.96
CA VAL A 34 -9.62 -8.64 12.08
C VAL A 34 -10.94 -8.93 12.78
N THR A 35 -10.92 -8.85 14.11
CA THR A 35 -12.05 -9.22 14.97
C THR A 35 -13.04 -8.08 15.19
N SER A 36 -12.62 -6.84 14.98
CA SER A 36 -13.48 -5.67 15.20
C SER A 36 -13.07 -4.47 14.31
N ILE A 37 -13.96 -3.49 14.21
CA ILE A 37 -13.67 -2.24 13.47
C ILE A 37 -12.57 -1.41 14.16
N GLU A 38 -12.44 -1.51 15.48
CA GLU A 38 -11.41 -0.84 16.28
C GLU A 38 -10.01 -1.31 15.89
N VAL A 39 -9.84 -2.59 15.53
CA VAL A 39 -8.58 -3.12 15.01
C VAL A 39 -8.19 -2.39 13.72
N LEU A 40 -9.13 -2.22 12.79
CA LEU A 40 -8.87 -1.47 11.55
C LEU A 40 -8.65 0.02 11.81
N TYR A 41 -9.38 0.60 12.77
CA TYR A 41 -9.19 1.99 13.17
C TYR A 41 -7.81 2.25 13.74
N ALA A 42 -7.32 1.39 14.62
CA ALA A 42 -5.98 1.50 15.19
C ALA A 42 -4.89 1.45 14.10
N GLN A 43 -5.10 0.64 13.04
CA GLN A 43 -4.18 0.57 11.90
C GLN A 43 -4.22 1.84 11.04
N ILE A 44 -5.40 2.31 10.67
CA ILE A 44 -5.55 3.39 9.68
C ILE A 44 -5.39 4.79 10.27
N SER A 45 -5.72 4.98 11.55
CA SER A 45 -5.63 6.28 12.22
C SER A 45 -4.21 6.84 12.28
N GLN A 46 -3.20 5.95 12.28
CA GLN A 46 -1.78 6.32 12.22
C GLN A 46 -1.38 6.97 10.89
N CYS A 47 -2.13 6.70 9.82
CA CYS A 47 -1.92 7.31 8.51
C CYS A 47 -2.72 8.61 8.42
N SER A 48 -2.06 9.77 8.41
CA SER A 48 -2.72 11.08 8.25
C SER A 48 -1.90 12.03 7.38
N LEU A 49 -2.59 12.99 6.76
CA LEU A 49 -1.95 14.04 5.97
C LEU A 49 -1.85 15.33 6.79
N ASN A 50 -0.68 15.96 6.75
CA ASN A 50 -0.35 17.17 7.49
C ASN A 50 -1.12 18.38 6.96
N ALA A 51 -1.29 19.43 7.79
CA ALA A 51 -2.03 20.65 7.42
C ALA A 51 -1.42 21.43 6.24
N ILE A 52 -0.15 21.17 5.91
CA ILE A 52 0.52 21.73 4.73
C ILE A 52 -0.03 21.18 3.41
N VAL A 53 -0.69 20.01 3.46
CA VAL A 53 -1.34 19.40 2.30
C VAL A 53 -2.69 20.08 2.05
N PRO A 54 -3.00 20.47 0.80
CA PRO A 54 -4.28 21.11 0.46
C PRO A 54 -5.49 20.33 0.95
N GLU A 55 -6.52 21.05 1.38
CA GLU A 55 -7.73 20.47 1.98
C GLU A 55 -8.40 19.44 1.07
N ASP A 56 -8.55 19.74 -0.22
CA ASP A 56 -9.17 18.83 -1.18
C ASP A 56 -8.45 17.47 -1.25
N ILE A 57 -7.12 17.46 -1.16
CA ILE A 57 -6.32 16.23 -1.13
C ILE A 57 -6.52 15.49 0.21
N ARG A 58 -6.54 16.21 1.33
CA ARG A 58 -6.80 15.63 2.65
C ARG A 58 -8.18 14.95 2.72
N VAL A 59 -9.21 15.59 2.16
CA VAL A 59 -10.57 15.03 2.08
C VAL A 59 -10.62 13.76 1.22
N GLN A 60 -9.94 13.75 0.07
CA GLN A 60 -9.85 12.56 -0.78
C GLN A 60 -9.10 11.41 -0.10
N PHE A 61 -8.06 11.71 0.69
CA PHE A 61 -7.33 10.72 1.48
C PHE A 61 -8.20 10.15 2.61
N ASP A 62 -8.95 10.99 3.32
CA ASP A 62 -9.85 10.56 4.39
C ASP A 62 -11.04 9.76 3.87
N THR A 63 -11.50 10.06 2.65
CA THR A 63 -12.46 9.21 1.95
C THR A 63 -11.90 7.79 1.75
N ALA A 64 -10.63 7.66 1.36
CA ALA A 64 -9.97 6.35 1.26
C ALA A 64 -9.85 5.66 2.64
N ARG A 65 -9.50 6.40 3.70
CA ARG A 65 -9.42 5.85 5.07
C ARG A 65 -10.77 5.35 5.57
N ASN A 66 -11.85 6.08 5.28
CA ASN A 66 -13.20 5.66 5.63
C ASN A 66 -13.62 4.41 4.86
N LEU A 67 -13.30 4.31 3.57
CA LEU A 67 -13.52 3.08 2.80
C LEU A 67 -12.75 1.88 3.39
N PHE A 68 -11.52 2.10 3.84
CA PHE A 68 -10.74 1.10 4.57
C PHE A 68 -11.45 0.67 5.85
N LEU A 69 -12.00 1.57 6.67
CA LEU A 69 -12.77 1.18 7.85
C LEU A 69 -14.02 0.36 7.49
N HIS A 70 -14.75 0.80 6.47
CA HIS A 70 -15.96 0.11 6.02
C HIS A 70 -15.67 -1.28 5.41
N SER A 71 -14.42 -1.60 5.11
CA SER A 71 -14.03 -2.96 4.72
C SER A 71 -14.26 -4.02 5.79
N PHE A 72 -14.46 -3.60 7.05
CA PHE A 72 -14.92 -4.49 8.12
C PHE A 72 -16.30 -5.10 7.79
N TYR A 73 -17.20 -4.30 7.21
CA TYR A 73 -18.57 -4.72 6.86
C TYR A 73 -18.66 -5.28 5.44
N VAL A 74 -17.79 -4.84 4.54
CA VAL A 74 -17.72 -5.29 3.15
C VAL A 74 -16.26 -5.51 2.74
N TYR A 75 -15.77 -6.75 2.83
CA TYR A 75 -14.35 -7.07 2.62
C TYR A 75 -13.81 -6.58 1.27
N ARG A 76 -14.64 -6.56 0.23
CA ARG A 76 -14.26 -6.05 -1.10
C ARG A 76 -13.85 -4.58 -1.10
N PHE A 77 -14.24 -3.81 -0.08
CA PHE A 77 -13.86 -2.40 0.03
C PHE A 77 -12.39 -2.18 0.33
N TYR A 78 -11.60 -3.19 0.76
CA TYR A 78 -10.13 -3.03 0.86
C TYR A 78 -9.52 -2.62 -0.48
N VAL A 79 -9.91 -3.31 -1.57
CA VAL A 79 -9.43 -3.05 -2.93
C VAL A 79 -9.91 -1.68 -3.42
N VAL A 80 -11.15 -1.31 -3.12
CA VAL A 80 -11.70 0.00 -3.46
C VAL A 80 -10.98 1.12 -2.71
N ALA A 81 -10.69 0.92 -1.42
CA ALA A 81 -9.92 1.85 -0.61
C ALA A 81 -8.49 2.02 -1.13
N GLU A 82 -7.84 0.93 -1.55
CA GLU A 82 -6.51 0.99 -2.16
C GLU A 82 -6.52 1.71 -3.51
N SER A 83 -7.52 1.45 -4.35
CA SER A 83 -7.70 2.20 -5.60
C SER A 83 -7.86 3.69 -5.30
N GLN A 84 -8.72 4.05 -4.35
CA GLN A 84 -8.98 5.44 -3.97
C GLN A 84 -7.71 6.13 -3.45
N VAL A 85 -6.94 5.49 -2.56
CA VAL A 85 -5.72 6.11 -2.00
C VAL A 85 -4.64 6.32 -3.07
N LEU A 86 -4.53 5.42 -4.06
CA LEU A 86 -3.61 5.57 -5.19
C LEU A 86 -4.06 6.64 -6.18
N THR A 87 -5.36 6.79 -6.40
CA THR A 87 -5.90 7.92 -7.17
C THR A 87 -5.64 9.25 -6.47
N THR A 88 -5.83 9.31 -5.14
CA THR A 88 -5.49 10.49 -4.33
C THR A 88 -4.00 10.82 -4.42
N LEU A 89 -3.12 9.83 -4.37
CA LEU A 89 -1.68 10.02 -4.58
C LEU A 89 -1.42 10.66 -5.95
N GLU A 90 -1.95 10.08 -7.03
CA GLU A 90 -1.71 10.60 -8.38
C GLU A 90 -2.19 12.05 -8.55
N LEU A 91 -3.36 12.38 -7.98
CA LEU A 91 -3.87 13.76 -7.94
C LEU A 91 -2.92 14.68 -7.16
N ALA A 92 -2.54 14.31 -5.94
CA ALA A 92 -1.66 15.11 -5.08
C ALA A 92 -0.32 15.40 -5.75
N LEU A 93 0.30 14.39 -6.37
CA LEU A 93 1.57 14.56 -7.08
C LEU A 93 1.42 15.53 -8.27
N ARG A 94 0.35 15.38 -9.06
CA ARG A 94 0.11 16.25 -10.22
C ARG A 94 -0.13 17.70 -9.81
N GLU A 95 -0.95 17.93 -8.78
CA GLU A 95 -1.24 19.27 -8.27
C GLU A 95 0.01 19.93 -7.68
N CYS A 96 0.83 19.18 -6.93
CA CYS A 96 2.03 19.73 -6.31
C CYS A 96 3.14 20.03 -7.32
N ILE A 97 3.40 19.15 -8.29
CA ILE A 97 4.50 19.31 -9.25
C ILE A 97 4.10 20.26 -10.40
N GLY A 98 2.84 20.19 -10.82
CA GLY A 98 2.27 20.98 -11.92
C GLY A 98 2.52 20.38 -13.31
N ASP A 99 1.51 20.49 -14.18
CA ASP A 99 1.53 19.89 -15.53
C ASP A 99 2.67 20.39 -16.42
N LYS A 100 3.06 21.67 -16.28
CA LYS A 100 4.14 22.27 -17.08
C LYS A 100 5.49 21.63 -16.72
N THR A 101 5.78 21.53 -15.42
CA THR A 101 7.00 20.91 -14.89
C THR A 101 7.09 19.45 -15.31
N LEU A 102 5.99 18.70 -15.16
CA LEU A 102 5.89 17.31 -15.58
C LEU A 102 6.11 17.12 -17.09
N ALA A 103 5.56 18.02 -17.93
CA ALA A 103 5.76 17.96 -19.37
C ALA A 103 7.22 18.22 -19.77
N VAL A 104 7.91 19.15 -19.09
CA VAL A 104 9.34 19.41 -19.30
C VAL A 104 10.16 18.20 -18.87
N PHE A 105 9.89 17.64 -17.70
CA PHE A 105 10.57 16.45 -17.19
C PHE A 105 10.39 15.23 -18.11
N GLN A 106 9.16 14.98 -18.58
CA GLN A 106 8.88 13.91 -19.53
C GLN A 106 9.66 14.05 -20.84
N LYS A 107 9.79 15.27 -21.37
CA LYS A 107 10.61 15.54 -22.57
C LYS A 107 12.10 15.27 -22.31
N LYS A 108 12.61 15.67 -21.14
CA LYS A 108 14.00 15.39 -20.73
C LYS A 108 14.28 13.89 -20.66
N LEU A 109 13.40 13.12 -20.02
CA LEU A 109 13.54 11.66 -19.95
C LEU A 109 13.50 11.02 -21.35
N LYS A 110 12.58 11.46 -22.20
CA LYS A 110 12.47 10.99 -23.59
C LYS A 110 13.75 11.25 -24.38
N ALA A 111 14.39 12.40 -24.19
CA ALA A 111 15.68 12.72 -24.82
C ALA A 111 16.82 11.79 -24.35
N ASN A 112 16.74 11.31 -23.12
CA ASN A 112 17.68 10.34 -22.55
C ASN A 112 17.33 8.87 -22.87
N GLY A 113 16.38 8.63 -23.78
CA GLY A 113 15.94 7.29 -24.19
C GLY A 113 14.97 6.60 -23.22
N VAL A 114 14.51 7.28 -22.17
CA VAL A 114 13.55 6.73 -21.20
C VAL A 114 12.14 7.21 -21.54
N HIS A 115 11.24 6.28 -21.82
CA HIS A 115 9.86 6.56 -22.20
C HIS A 115 8.88 6.25 -21.07
N PHE A 116 8.30 7.29 -20.47
CA PHE A 116 7.15 7.15 -19.58
C PHE A 116 5.91 7.80 -20.16
N THR A 117 4.77 7.13 -19.99
CA THR A 117 3.45 7.73 -20.15
C THR A 117 3.20 8.72 -19.02
N LYS A 118 2.32 9.71 -19.25
CA LYS A 118 1.86 10.57 -18.17
C LYS A 118 1.03 9.73 -17.18
N GLY A 119 1.37 9.80 -15.91
CA GLY A 119 0.70 9.05 -14.85
C GLY A 119 1.65 8.79 -13.68
N LEU A 120 1.19 7.97 -12.74
CA LEU A 120 1.84 7.77 -11.45
C LEU A 120 3.34 7.41 -11.53
N ARG A 121 3.76 6.59 -12.51
CA ARG A 121 5.18 6.22 -12.67
C ARG A 121 6.08 7.42 -12.96
N LEU A 122 5.68 8.30 -13.88
CA LEU A 122 6.42 9.52 -14.20
C LEU A 122 6.54 10.43 -12.98
N TYR A 123 5.47 10.51 -12.18
CA TYR A 123 5.40 11.40 -11.03
C TYR A 123 6.28 10.93 -9.87
N LEU A 124 6.26 9.62 -9.59
CA LEU A 124 7.15 9.02 -8.60
C LEU A 124 8.63 9.12 -9.01
N GLU A 125 8.93 8.92 -10.29
CA GLU A 125 10.28 9.12 -10.81
C GLU A 125 10.77 10.57 -10.61
N TYR A 126 9.89 11.55 -10.82
CA TYR A 126 10.21 12.94 -10.53
C TYR A 126 10.57 13.13 -9.06
N LEU A 127 9.77 12.60 -8.14
CA LEU A 127 10.06 12.73 -6.71
C LEU A 127 11.40 12.09 -6.32
N ALA A 128 11.71 10.92 -6.87
CA ALA A 128 12.95 10.21 -6.61
C ALA A 128 14.18 10.99 -7.14
N GLN A 129 14.14 11.46 -8.39
CA GLN A 129 15.26 12.20 -8.99
C GLN A 129 15.48 13.56 -8.33
N HIS A 130 14.42 14.19 -7.81
CA HIS A 130 14.48 15.45 -7.08
C HIS A 130 14.63 15.29 -5.56
N GLN A 131 14.80 14.05 -5.06
CA GLN A 131 15.00 13.77 -3.62
C GLN A 131 13.88 14.31 -2.71
N LEU A 132 12.67 14.42 -3.27
CA LEU A 132 11.45 14.83 -2.56
C LEU A 132 10.87 13.70 -1.73
N ILE A 133 11.28 12.46 -1.99
CA ILE A 133 11.14 11.29 -1.13
C ILE A 133 12.48 10.55 -1.09
N ARG A 134 12.78 9.93 0.04
CA ARG A 134 14.04 9.22 0.28
C ARG A 134 13.78 7.93 1.04
N ASN A 135 14.73 7.00 0.98
CA ASN A 135 14.59 5.68 1.59
C ASN A 135 14.33 5.77 3.09
N GLU A 136 15.03 6.67 3.78
CA GLU A 136 14.92 6.90 5.22
C GLU A 136 13.57 7.47 5.67
N ASP A 137 12.72 7.96 4.75
CA ASP A 137 11.37 8.42 5.09
C ASP A 137 10.44 7.25 5.46
N PHE A 138 10.79 6.02 5.06
CA PHE A 138 9.87 4.89 5.12
C PHE A 138 10.24 3.91 6.25
N PRO A 139 9.32 3.61 7.20
CA PRO A 139 9.56 2.63 8.26
C PRO A 139 9.97 1.25 7.74
N ARG A 140 9.50 0.85 6.56
CA ARG A 140 9.85 -0.44 5.96
C ARG A 140 11.32 -0.53 5.58
N TRP A 141 11.93 0.57 5.14
CA TRP A 141 13.35 0.61 4.80
C TRP A 141 14.26 0.45 6.03
N HIS A 142 13.85 1.02 7.17
CA HIS A 142 14.58 0.83 8.44
C HIS A 142 14.55 -0.62 8.93
N ARG A 143 13.51 -1.38 8.57
CA ARG A 143 13.35 -2.80 8.94
C ARG A 143 13.98 -3.77 7.95
N ARG A 144 14.74 -3.31 6.95
CA ARG A 144 15.25 -4.16 5.85
C ARG A 144 16.11 -5.33 6.32
N ASN A 145 17.00 -5.11 7.29
CA ASN A 145 17.87 -6.17 7.82
C ASN A 145 17.04 -7.18 8.63
N ARG A 146 16.13 -6.68 9.48
CA ARG A 146 15.19 -7.54 10.21
C ARG A 146 14.31 -8.37 9.27
N MET A 147 13.78 -7.77 8.20
CA MET A 147 12.97 -8.49 7.21
C MET A 147 13.78 -9.62 6.54
N ALA A 148 15.03 -9.35 6.15
CA ALA A 148 15.90 -10.37 5.58
C ALA A 148 16.25 -11.48 6.59
N ALA A 149 16.46 -11.13 7.86
CA ALA A 149 16.68 -12.09 8.92
C ALA A 149 15.44 -12.96 9.18
N GLU A 150 14.24 -12.35 9.23
CA GLU A 150 12.96 -13.05 9.35
C GLU A 150 12.74 -14.02 8.19
N ASP A 151 13.01 -13.59 6.95
CA ASP A 151 12.84 -14.45 5.77
C ASP A 151 13.86 -15.59 5.74
N ALA A 152 15.13 -15.33 6.07
CA ALA A 152 16.16 -16.36 6.19
C ALA A 152 15.85 -17.36 7.31
N TYR A 153 15.30 -16.88 8.44
CA TYR A 153 14.86 -17.72 9.53
C TYR A 153 13.70 -18.62 9.11
N ARG A 154 12.67 -18.06 8.45
CA ARG A 154 11.56 -18.85 7.90
C ARG A 154 12.05 -19.92 6.93
N ASP A 155 12.95 -19.58 6.02
CA ASP A 155 13.53 -20.55 5.07
C ASP A 155 14.29 -21.68 5.79
N LYS A 156 15.02 -21.36 6.86
CA LYS A 156 15.68 -22.35 7.72
C LYS A 156 14.65 -23.26 8.40
N ILE A 157 13.58 -22.70 8.96
CA ILE A 157 12.52 -23.47 9.62
C ILE A 157 11.80 -24.37 8.62
N PHE A 158 11.45 -23.89 7.43
CA PHE A 158 10.80 -24.72 6.41
C PHE A 158 11.66 -25.92 6.01
N LYS A 159 12.98 -25.74 5.86
CA LYS A 159 13.90 -26.86 5.58
C LYS A 159 13.95 -27.84 6.75
N LEU A 160 14.04 -27.34 7.98
CA LEU A 160 14.06 -28.17 9.18
C LEU A 160 12.77 -28.98 9.33
N MET A 161 11.61 -28.38 9.06
CA MET A 161 10.32 -29.06 9.09
C MET A 161 10.24 -30.18 8.04
N ASP A 162 10.75 -29.95 6.82
CA ASP A 162 10.79 -30.97 5.76
C ASP A 162 11.74 -32.13 6.13
N GLU A 163 12.94 -31.81 6.63
CA GLU A 163 13.94 -32.81 7.05
C GLU A 163 13.48 -33.67 8.23
N GLN A 164 12.72 -33.09 9.16
CA GLN A 164 12.25 -33.76 10.38
C GLN A 164 10.81 -34.28 10.27
N GLY A 165 10.12 -34.00 9.15
CA GLY A 165 8.71 -34.35 8.96
C GLY A 165 7.77 -33.68 9.97
N LEU A 166 8.06 -32.44 10.38
CA LEU A 166 7.24 -31.68 11.31
C LEU A 166 6.07 -31.01 10.58
N GLU A 167 4.87 -31.13 11.13
CA GLU A 167 3.69 -30.42 10.62
C GLU A 167 3.61 -28.98 11.15
N GLU A 168 4.17 -28.72 12.33
CA GLU A 168 4.15 -27.43 12.99
C GLU A 168 5.51 -27.10 13.60
N TYR A 169 5.82 -25.80 13.67
CA TYR A 169 7.00 -25.27 14.35
C TYR A 169 6.63 -23.95 15.04
N GLU A 170 6.97 -23.83 16.32
CA GLU A 170 6.78 -22.59 17.07
C GLU A 170 7.99 -21.67 16.84
N LEU A 171 7.75 -20.51 16.23
CA LEU A 171 8.81 -19.55 15.92
C LEU A 171 9.31 -18.86 17.18
N ASP A 172 10.62 -18.88 17.41
CA ASP A 172 11.28 -18.11 18.46
C ASP A 172 11.91 -16.84 17.87
N GLU A 173 11.31 -15.69 18.16
CA GLU A 173 11.81 -14.40 17.67
C GLU A 173 13.22 -14.05 18.20
N SER A 174 13.65 -14.64 19.31
CA SER A 174 14.99 -14.40 19.86
C SER A 174 16.11 -15.03 19.02
N GLU A 175 15.79 -15.97 18.13
CA GLU A 175 16.72 -16.58 17.18
C GLU A 175 16.97 -15.70 15.93
N ILE A 176 16.22 -14.61 15.77
CA ILE A 176 16.32 -13.72 14.62
C ILE A 176 17.46 -12.72 14.84
N ASP A 177 18.63 -13.05 14.30
CA ASP A 177 19.80 -12.17 14.30
C ASP A 177 19.78 -11.20 13.11
N GLU A 178 19.30 -9.98 13.34
CA GLU A 178 19.33 -8.91 12.33
C GLU A 178 20.74 -8.37 12.06
N SER A 179 21.70 -8.56 12.97
CA SER A 179 23.06 -8.02 12.84
C SER A 179 23.89 -8.77 11.81
N ALA A 180 23.48 -10.00 11.46
CA ALA A 180 24.07 -10.80 10.40
C ALA A 180 23.80 -10.25 8.98
N PHE A 181 22.95 -9.23 8.85
CA PHE A 181 22.50 -8.69 7.57
C PHE A 181 22.86 -7.21 7.41
N ASP A 182 23.39 -6.86 6.24
CA ASP A 182 23.54 -5.47 5.79
C ASP A 182 22.95 -5.34 4.38
N VAL A 183 21.62 -5.21 4.32
CA VAL A 183 20.89 -5.20 3.07
C VAL A 183 20.94 -3.81 2.45
N GLU A 184 21.58 -3.69 1.30
CA GLU A 184 21.43 -2.53 0.44
C GLU A 184 20.09 -2.62 -0.30
N TRP A 185 19.13 -1.78 0.09
CA TRP A 185 17.78 -1.78 -0.49
C TRP A 185 17.32 -0.39 -0.87
N ASP A 186 17.09 -0.19 -2.18
CA ASP A 186 16.45 1.01 -2.70
C ASP A 186 14.93 0.84 -2.69
N TYR A 187 14.32 1.18 -1.55
CA TYR A 187 12.88 1.07 -1.36
C TYR A 187 12.10 2.08 -2.20
N VAL A 188 12.62 3.29 -2.40
CA VAL A 188 12.01 4.29 -3.27
C VAL A 188 11.87 3.76 -4.70
N LYS A 189 12.92 3.12 -5.24
CA LYS A 189 12.84 2.47 -6.55
C LYS A 189 11.77 1.37 -6.59
N VAL A 190 11.67 0.55 -5.54
CA VAL A 190 10.59 -0.45 -5.44
C VAL A 190 9.21 0.21 -5.50
N LEU A 191 9.00 1.34 -4.81
CA LEU A 191 7.73 2.08 -4.84
C LEU A 191 7.42 2.63 -6.24
N CYS A 192 8.43 3.19 -6.93
CA CYS A 192 8.31 3.68 -8.32
C CYS A 192 7.88 2.57 -9.29
N GLU A 193 8.22 1.32 -9.01
CA GLU A 193 7.85 0.17 -9.84
C GLU A 193 6.51 -0.47 -9.44
N THR A 194 6.20 -0.53 -8.14
CA THR A 194 5.08 -1.31 -7.61
C THR A 194 3.78 -0.53 -7.55
N LEU A 195 3.78 0.72 -7.05
CA LEU A 195 2.55 1.51 -6.90
C LEU A 195 1.83 1.74 -8.24
N PRO A 196 2.52 2.07 -9.36
CA PRO A 196 1.86 2.19 -10.66
C PRO A 196 1.24 0.88 -11.15
N LYS A 197 1.87 -0.28 -10.87
CA LYS A 197 1.32 -1.59 -11.25
C LYS A 197 0.03 -1.87 -10.49
N ILE A 198 0.01 -1.64 -9.17
CA ILE A 198 -1.18 -1.81 -8.32
C ILE A 198 -2.31 -0.89 -8.82
N ARG A 199 -2.00 0.39 -9.04
CA ARG A 199 -2.97 1.38 -9.57
C ARG A 199 -3.59 0.92 -10.89
N ASN A 200 -2.77 0.40 -11.82
CA ASN A 200 -3.23 -0.07 -13.11
C ASN A 200 -4.09 -1.33 -13.01
N ILE A 201 -3.72 -2.27 -12.13
CA ILE A 201 -4.52 -3.48 -11.86
C ILE A 201 -5.94 -3.07 -11.40
N HIS A 202 -6.04 -2.14 -10.46
CA HIS A 202 -7.35 -1.68 -9.98
C HIS A 202 -8.14 -0.90 -11.05
N SER A 203 -7.45 -0.10 -11.87
CA SER A 203 -8.08 0.66 -12.96
C SER A 203 -8.66 -0.24 -14.08
N HIS A 204 -8.07 -1.41 -14.30
CA HIS A 204 -8.58 -2.39 -15.26
C HIS A 204 -9.58 -3.38 -14.64
N GLY A 205 -9.85 -3.24 -13.35
CA GLY A 205 -10.62 -4.20 -12.57
C GLY A 205 -9.77 -5.41 -12.16
N SER A 206 -9.96 -5.86 -10.94
CA SER A 206 -9.35 -7.07 -10.40
C SER A 206 -10.42 -7.94 -9.74
N THR A 207 -10.36 -9.24 -9.97
CA THR A 207 -11.16 -10.23 -9.24
C THR A 207 -10.48 -10.70 -7.96
N MET A 208 -9.20 -10.37 -7.77
CA MET A 208 -8.42 -10.76 -6.60
C MET A 208 -8.81 -9.91 -5.39
N LEU A 209 -9.15 -10.57 -4.29
CA LEU A 209 -9.45 -9.93 -3.02
C LEU A 209 -8.28 -10.10 -2.05
N HIS A 210 -7.93 -9.03 -1.35
CA HIS A 210 -6.94 -9.06 -0.27
C HIS A 210 -7.21 -7.92 0.71
N ASN A 211 -6.79 -8.11 1.97
CA ASN A 211 -6.85 -7.10 3.02
C ASN A 211 -5.49 -6.42 3.28
N ARG A 212 -4.44 -6.80 2.53
CA ARG A 212 -3.07 -6.29 2.68
C ARG A 212 -2.86 -4.90 2.07
N VAL A 213 -3.75 -3.95 2.36
CA VAL A 213 -3.75 -2.62 1.73
C VAL A 213 -3.21 -1.52 2.66
N SER A 214 -3.05 -1.80 3.96
CA SER A 214 -2.55 -0.83 4.95
C SER A 214 -1.18 -0.25 4.58
N LEU A 215 -0.31 -1.06 3.98
CA LEU A 215 0.99 -0.62 3.50
C LEU A 215 0.89 0.50 2.44
N SER A 216 -0.11 0.42 1.55
CA SER A 216 -0.36 1.46 0.54
C SER A 216 -0.74 2.77 1.21
N PHE A 217 -1.56 2.75 2.26
CA PHE A 217 -1.88 3.95 3.05
C PHE A 217 -0.66 4.57 3.75
N VAL A 218 0.19 3.73 4.37
CA VAL A 218 1.42 4.19 5.02
C VAL A 218 2.36 4.84 4.00
N ASN A 219 2.62 4.17 2.87
CA ASN A 219 3.51 4.71 1.85
C ASN A 219 2.95 6.00 1.24
N VAL A 220 1.66 6.05 0.91
CA VAL A 220 1.02 7.23 0.31
C VAL A 220 1.04 8.42 1.27
N SER A 221 0.73 8.22 2.56
CA SER A 221 0.73 9.32 3.53
C SER A 221 2.13 9.94 3.66
N ILE A 222 3.17 9.10 3.73
CA ILE A 222 4.57 9.53 3.78
C ILE A 222 4.95 10.28 2.51
N ILE A 223 4.65 9.74 1.32
CA ILE A 223 5.00 10.36 0.04
C ILE A 223 4.38 11.75 -0.07
N ILE A 224 3.07 11.86 0.20
CA ILE A 224 2.35 13.15 0.09
C ILE A 224 2.92 14.15 1.09
N ASN A 225 3.04 13.77 2.37
CA ASN A 225 3.55 14.69 3.41
C ASN A 225 4.97 15.17 3.07
N LYS A 226 5.88 14.25 2.72
CA LYS A 226 7.28 14.61 2.44
C LYS A 226 7.45 15.46 1.20
N MET A 227 6.68 15.19 0.15
CA MET A 227 6.67 16.02 -1.04
C MET A 227 6.25 17.46 -0.69
N TYR A 228 5.11 17.67 -0.03
CA TYR A 228 4.65 19.02 0.32
C TYR A 228 5.58 19.72 1.32
N GLU A 229 6.13 19.01 2.31
CA GLU A 229 7.11 19.54 3.26
C GLU A 229 8.37 20.09 2.57
N ARG A 230 8.94 19.30 1.65
CA ARG A 230 10.18 19.66 0.96
C ARG A 230 9.96 20.74 -0.09
N THR A 231 8.88 20.66 -0.88
CA THR A 231 8.55 21.70 -1.87
C THR A 231 8.19 23.03 -1.19
N ALA A 232 7.56 23.03 -0.02
CA ALA A 232 7.32 24.26 0.73
C ALA A 232 8.60 24.86 1.32
N SER A 233 9.60 24.03 1.63
CA SER A 233 10.89 24.48 2.16
C SER A 233 11.77 25.12 1.08
N GLU A 234 11.64 24.70 -0.18
CA GLU A 234 12.35 25.27 -1.33
C GLU A 234 11.81 26.64 -1.78
N ASN A 235 10.58 27.00 -1.37
CA ASN A 235 9.92 28.26 -1.72
C ASN A 235 10.02 29.33 -0.62
N LYS A 236 10.75 29.07 0.47
CA LYS A 236 11.07 30.04 1.54
C LYS A 236 12.49 30.55 1.38
#